data_AF-A0A8H2WMA4-F1
#
_entry.id   AF-A0A8H2WMA4-F1
#
_cell.length_a   1.000
_cell.length_b   1.000
_cell.length_c   1.000
_cell.angle_alpha   90.00
_cell.angle_beta   90.00
_cell.angle_gamma   90.00
#
_symmetry.space_group_name_H-M   'P 1'
#
loop_
_entity.id
_entity.type
_entity.pdbx_description
1 polymer ?
#
loop_
_entity_poly.entity_id
_entity_poly.type
_entity_poly.pdbx_seq_one_letter_code
_entity_poly.pdbx_strand_id
1 'polypeptide(L)'
;MDHTTIKPTTREARVEGLVRDGLTGVAEWIIFLIRIGLFILSIPRRTLPTVLHVAAFTTILPALLAISVGAGITVVKLIPDGWNVELWMQYGEQATPFARTSLPALTPGQPYDVLLSLQVPLTPENLALGNFMTKLILTDAKNSTVATANRPQSLVLRERSSWIPFLKHSPQTETIVVPLLDHWSPSSQPGNLLNHGVAVARGTSHMGFHAFVAVGRPDAWKSIGSGQGKELSIARATLQGHVKLHGIRGFFARHKHLLFTLTTVVFFVASTGAALIFYLVLAPSLSEGDNTGVDTKPLIQEQGTQTTPRMRFKDYDTEPPSTSETEYSWTSGGPGSRIKVESDEDETSTE
;
A
#
# COMPACT_ATOMS: atom_id res chain seq x y z
N MET A 1 19.76 -32.47 20.36
CA MET A 1 19.91 -31.42 19.34
C MET A 1 18.67 -31.54 18.48
N ASP A 2 17.58 -30.94 18.97
CA ASP A 2 16.24 -31.22 18.47
C ASP A 2 15.82 -30.12 17.50
N HIS A 3 15.84 -30.46 16.21
CA HIS A 3 15.30 -29.61 15.16
C HIS A 3 13.78 -29.52 15.31
N THR A 4 13.31 -28.40 15.85
CA THR A 4 11.90 -28.02 15.88
C THR A 4 11.49 -27.58 14.48
N THR A 5 10.85 -28.47 13.75
CA THR A 5 10.25 -28.21 12.44
C THR A 5 8.98 -27.36 12.64
N ILE A 6 9.11 -26.04 12.45
CA ILE A 6 8.01 -25.09 12.53
C ILE A 6 7.09 -25.32 11.32
N LYS A 7 5.88 -25.81 11.57
CA LYS A 7 4.82 -25.97 10.56
C LYS A 7 4.39 -24.57 10.07
N PRO A 8 4.46 -24.28 8.77
CA PRO A 8 4.06 -22.98 8.24
C PRO A 8 2.56 -22.75 8.44
N THR A 9 2.22 -21.58 8.96
CA THR A 9 0.85 -21.13 9.22
C THR A 9 0.06 -21.05 7.92
N THR A 10 -1.13 -21.66 7.92
CA THR A 10 -2.04 -21.91 6.77
C THR A 10 -2.43 -20.66 5.95
N ARG A 11 -2.14 -19.45 6.43
CA ARG A 11 -2.37 -18.21 5.70
C ARG A 11 -1.23 -17.85 4.74
N GLU A 12 0.00 -18.18 5.08
CA GLU A 12 1.17 -17.88 4.23
C GLU A 12 1.16 -18.80 3.00
N ALA A 13 0.87 -20.09 3.18
CA ALA A 13 0.71 -21.03 2.07
C ALA A 13 -0.43 -20.63 1.09
N ARG A 14 -1.46 -19.92 1.57
CA ARG A 14 -2.57 -19.44 0.74
C ARG A 14 -2.22 -18.17 -0.04
N VAL A 15 -1.40 -17.32 0.54
CA VAL A 15 -0.89 -16.11 -0.12
C VAL A 15 0.15 -16.49 -1.18
N GLU A 16 1.06 -17.41 -0.85
CA GLU A 16 2.03 -17.95 -1.83
C GLU A 16 1.32 -18.64 -2.99
N GLY A 17 0.27 -19.41 -2.73
CA GLY A 17 -0.57 -20.00 -3.78
C GLY A 17 -1.19 -18.93 -4.69
N LEU A 18 -1.80 -17.89 -4.12
CA LEU A 18 -2.43 -16.81 -4.88
C LEU A 18 -1.42 -16.00 -5.71
N VAL A 19 -0.22 -15.77 -5.19
CA VAL A 19 0.84 -15.06 -5.91
C VAL A 19 1.40 -15.93 -7.03
N ARG A 20 1.59 -17.23 -6.78
CA ARG A 20 2.11 -18.17 -7.79
C ARG A 20 1.10 -18.37 -8.93
N ASP A 21 -0.19 -18.47 -8.60
CA ASP A 21 -1.28 -18.56 -9.57
C ASP A 21 -1.47 -17.25 -10.36
N GLY A 22 -1.24 -16.10 -9.71
CA GLY A 22 -1.19 -14.82 -10.39
C GLY A 22 -0.02 -14.71 -11.37
N LEU A 23 1.17 -15.19 -10.96
CA LEU A 23 2.38 -15.13 -11.79
C LEU A 23 2.28 -16.06 -13.01
N THR A 24 1.73 -17.26 -12.85
CA THR A 24 1.49 -18.18 -13.97
C THR A 24 0.43 -17.63 -14.91
N GLY A 25 -0.62 -16.98 -14.39
CA GLY A 25 -1.61 -16.27 -15.21
C GLY A 25 -0.99 -15.16 -16.06
N VAL A 26 -0.08 -14.37 -15.49
CA VAL A 26 0.66 -13.32 -16.22
C VAL A 26 1.58 -13.92 -17.28
N ALA A 27 2.29 -15.01 -16.96
CA ALA A 27 3.19 -15.68 -17.90
C ALA A 27 2.45 -16.26 -19.10
N GLU A 28 1.32 -16.95 -18.89
CA GLU A 28 0.46 -17.47 -19.96
C GLU A 28 -0.07 -16.35 -20.85
N TRP A 29 -0.42 -15.22 -20.24
CA TRP A 29 -0.90 -14.05 -20.96
C TRP A 29 0.19 -13.40 -21.84
N ILE A 30 1.44 -13.32 -21.33
CA ILE A 30 2.60 -12.87 -22.11
C ILE A 30 2.89 -13.82 -23.26
N ILE A 31 2.86 -15.14 -23.02
CA ILE A 31 3.08 -16.15 -24.07
C ILE A 31 2.01 -16.04 -25.16
N PHE A 32 0.76 -15.80 -24.79
CA PHE A 32 -0.34 -15.58 -25.72
C PHE A 32 -0.11 -14.33 -26.59
N LEU A 33 0.35 -13.21 -26.01
CA LEU A 33 0.71 -12.02 -26.76
C LEU A 33 1.87 -12.24 -27.73
N ILE A 34 2.89 -13.02 -27.32
CA ILE A 34 4.02 -13.38 -28.19
C ILE A 34 3.54 -14.23 -29.37
N ARG A 35 2.66 -15.21 -29.13
CA ARG A 35 2.08 -16.05 -30.20
C ARG A 35 1.26 -15.24 -31.19
N ILE A 36 0.49 -14.27 -30.71
CA ILE A 36 -0.24 -13.32 -31.56
C ILE A 36 0.73 -12.49 -32.40
N GLY A 37 1.78 -11.93 -31.80
CA GLY A 37 2.80 -11.15 -32.52
C GLY A 37 3.52 -11.97 -33.60
N LEU A 38 3.87 -13.21 -33.32
CA LEU A 38 4.48 -14.13 -34.30
C LEU A 38 3.51 -14.51 -35.43
N PHE A 39 2.23 -14.66 -35.14
CA PHE A 39 1.20 -14.92 -36.15
C PHE A 39 1.05 -13.75 -37.12
N ILE A 40 1.14 -12.51 -36.62
CA ILE A 40 1.11 -11.29 -37.43
C ILE A 40 2.31 -11.18 -38.37
N LEU A 41 3.50 -11.64 -37.93
CA LEU A 41 4.72 -11.65 -38.75
C LEU A 41 4.66 -12.61 -39.95
N SER A 42 3.77 -13.61 -39.91
CA SER A 42 3.59 -14.62 -40.96
C SER A 42 2.65 -14.19 -42.10
N ILE A 43 2.11 -12.97 -42.07
CA ILE A 43 1.12 -12.50 -43.06
C ILE A 43 1.81 -11.89 -44.29
N PRO A 44 1.33 -12.15 -45.53
CA PRO A 44 1.93 -11.66 -46.77
C PRO A 44 2.07 -10.13 -46.84
N ARG A 45 3.24 -9.67 -47.36
CA ARG A 45 3.70 -8.26 -47.35
C ARG A 45 2.74 -7.22 -47.94
N ARG A 46 1.75 -7.64 -48.73
CA ARG A 46 0.81 -6.75 -49.42
C ARG A 46 -0.29 -6.18 -48.52
N THR A 47 -0.58 -6.83 -47.39
CA THR A 47 -1.55 -6.35 -46.37
C THR A 47 -0.86 -5.92 -45.07
N LEU A 48 0.48 -5.88 -45.08
CA LEU A 48 1.31 -5.67 -43.90
C LEU A 48 1.07 -4.33 -43.17
N PRO A 49 0.83 -3.19 -43.85
CA PRO A 49 0.63 -1.92 -43.14
C PRO A 49 -0.68 -1.93 -42.32
N THR A 50 -1.81 -2.36 -42.90
CA THR A 50 -3.10 -2.41 -42.20
C THR A 50 -3.12 -3.45 -41.09
N VAL A 51 -2.50 -4.61 -41.34
CA VAL A 51 -2.35 -5.68 -40.36
C VAL A 51 -1.46 -5.26 -39.19
N LEU A 52 -0.39 -4.48 -39.43
CA LEU A 52 0.50 -3.97 -38.38
C LEU A 52 -0.22 -2.99 -37.44
N HIS A 53 -1.09 -2.14 -37.97
CA HIS A 53 -1.92 -1.25 -37.16
C HIS A 53 -2.89 -2.03 -36.26
N VAL A 54 -3.62 -2.99 -36.83
CA VAL A 54 -4.56 -3.84 -36.07
C VAL A 54 -3.80 -4.64 -35.01
N ALA A 55 -2.65 -5.20 -35.36
CA ALA A 55 -1.76 -5.91 -34.44
C ALA A 55 -1.28 -5.03 -33.27
N ALA A 56 -0.82 -3.82 -33.57
CA ALA A 56 -0.39 -2.85 -32.57
C ALA A 56 -1.54 -2.50 -31.62
N PHE A 57 -2.74 -2.21 -32.14
CA PHE A 57 -3.91 -1.95 -31.30
C PHE A 57 -4.32 -3.18 -30.46
N THR A 58 -4.29 -4.38 -31.04
CA THR A 58 -4.65 -5.63 -30.35
C THR A 58 -3.69 -5.96 -29.20
N THR A 59 -2.43 -5.53 -29.28
CA THR A 59 -1.41 -5.79 -28.24
C THR A 59 -1.29 -4.65 -27.23
N ILE A 60 -1.43 -3.40 -27.67
CA ILE A 60 -1.35 -2.21 -26.80
C ILE A 60 -2.57 -2.13 -25.88
N LEU A 61 -3.78 -2.36 -26.38
CA LEU A 61 -5.00 -2.18 -25.58
C LEU A 61 -5.03 -3.07 -24.33
N PRO A 62 -4.71 -4.39 -24.40
CA PRO A 62 -4.67 -5.23 -23.22
C PRO A 62 -3.50 -4.87 -22.28
N ALA A 63 -2.37 -4.43 -22.81
CA ALA A 63 -1.23 -3.97 -22.00
C ALA A 63 -1.61 -2.72 -21.19
N LEU A 64 -2.29 -1.76 -21.82
CA LEU A 64 -2.82 -0.56 -21.15
C LEU A 64 -3.86 -0.93 -20.08
N LEU A 65 -4.74 -1.90 -20.35
CA LEU A 65 -5.67 -2.42 -19.35
C LEU A 65 -4.93 -3.00 -18.14
N ALA A 66 -3.88 -3.81 -18.36
CA ALA A 66 -3.10 -4.42 -17.28
C ALA A 66 -2.40 -3.37 -16.42
N ILE A 67 -1.76 -2.36 -17.03
CA ILE A 67 -1.14 -1.25 -16.31
C ILE A 67 -2.19 -0.49 -15.51
N SER A 68 -3.36 -0.25 -16.08
CA SER A 68 -4.46 0.43 -15.41
C SER A 68 -5.00 -0.33 -14.19
N VAL A 69 -5.19 -1.65 -14.33
CA VAL A 69 -5.57 -2.52 -13.21
C VAL A 69 -4.49 -2.49 -12.13
N GLY A 70 -3.21 -2.53 -12.51
CA GLY A 70 -2.07 -2.38 -11.59
C GLY A 70 -2.12 -1.05 -10.82
N ALA A 71 -2.40 0.05 -11.51
CA ALA A 71 -2.60 1.36 -10.89
C ALA A 71 -3.79 1.34 -9.89
N GLY A 72 -4.90 0.72 -10.24
CA GLY A 72 -6.03 0.52 -9.33
C GLY A 72 -5.65 -0.26 -8.06
N ILE A 73 -4.91 -1.36 -8.21
CA ILE A 73 -4.45 -2.18 -7.06
C ILE A 73 -3.52 -1.37 -6.16
N THR A 74 -2.54 -0.67 -6.73
CA THR A 74 -1.56 0.12 -5.95
C THR A 74 -2.23 1.23 -5.14
N VAL A 75 -3.21 1.93 -5.73
CA VAL A 75 -3.96 3.00 -5.05
C VAL A 75 -4.79 2.45 -3.89
N VAL A 76 -5.45 1.29 -4.05
CA VAL A 76 -6.19 0.66 -2.96
C VAL A 76 -5.26 0.20 -1.83
N LYS A 77 -4.06 -0.29 -2.17
CA LYS A 77 -3.05 -0.69 -1.18
C LYS A 77 -2.43 0.48 -0.41
N LEU A 78 -2.50 1.70 -0.95
CA LEU A 78 -2.03 2.91 -0.29
C LEU A 78 -2.97 3.38 0.82
N ILE A 79 -4.23 2.91 0.85
CA ILE A 79 -5.15 3.23 1.93
C ILE A 79 -4.63 2.59 3.23
N PRO A 80 -4.42 3.36 4.30
CA PRO A 80 -3.96 2.81 5.57
C PRO A 80 -4.99 1.83 6.12
N ASP A 81 -4.54 0.60 6.36
CA ASP A 81 -5.32 -0.45 7.00
C ASP A 81 -5.04 -0.50 8.50
N GLY A 82 -6.04 -0.94 9.27
CA GLY A 82 -5.89 -1.20 10.69
C GLY A 82 -4.95 -2.37 10.95
N TRP A 83 -4.45 -2.46 12.17
CA TRP A 83 -3.63 -3.57 12.61
C TRP A 83 -4.38 -4.45 13.62
N ASN A 84 -3.99 -5.71 13.68
CA ASN A 84 -4.51 -6.68 14.65
C ASN A 84 -3.35 -7.56 15.12
N VAL A 85 -3.14 -7.60 16.44
CA VAL A 85 -2.08 -8.36 17.09
C VAL A 85 -2.70 -9.31 18.11
N GLU A 86 -2.32 -10.57 18.04
CA GLU A 86 -2.76 -11.58 19.00
C GLU A 86 -2.03 -11.41 20.34
N LEU A 87 -2.78 -11.52 21.43
CA LEU A 87 -2.28 -11.39 22.79
C LEU A 87 -2.24 -12.77 23.44
N TRP A 88 -1.04 -13.18 23.83
CA TRP A 88 -0.82 -14.39 24.62
C TRP A 88 -0.92 -14.04 26.10
N MET A 89 -2.08 -14.35 26.69
CA MET A 89 -2.33 -14.09 28.11
C MET A 89 -1.50 -15.03 28.98
N GLN A 90 -0.80 -14.46 29.95
CA GLN A 90 -0.01 -15.13 30.97
C GLN A 90 -0.82 -15.15 32.28
N TYR A 91 -0.80 -16.31 32.95
CA TYR A 91 -1.57 -16.58 34.18
C TYR A 91 -0.61 -16.98 35.30
N GLY A 92 -0.99 -16.73 36.56
CA GLY A 92 -0.24 -17.18 37.74
C GLY A 92 0.99 -16.35 38.15
N GLU A 93 1.52 -15.46 37.30
CA GLU A 93 2.66 -14.59 37.66
C GLU A 93 2.23 -13.29 38.37
N GLN A 94 1.06 -12.74 38.00
CA GLN A 94 0.49 -11.52 38.58
C GLN A 94 -0.93 -11.77 39.06
N ALA A 95 -1.45 -10.85 39.88
CA ALA A 95 -2.80 -10.93 40.42
C ALA A 95 -3.94 -10.91 39.37
N THR A 96 -3.63 -10.50 38.14
CA THR A 96 -4.55 -10.48 36.99
C THR A 96 -3.83 -11.01 35.75
N PRO A 97 -4.52 -11.79 34.90
CA PRO A 97 -4.00 -12.20 33.61
C PRO A 97 -3.47 -11.01 32.80
N PHE A 98 -2.27 -11.14 32.24
CA PHE A 98 -1.66 -10.06 31.46
C PHE A 98 -0.95 -10.57 30.21
N ALA A 99 -0.74 -9.69 29.24
CA ALA A 99 0.00 -9.97 28.02
C ALA A 99 0.91 -8.79 27.68
N ARG A 100 2.06 -9.11 27.09
CA ARG A 100 2.99 -8.13 26.52
C ARG A 100 3.15 -8.43 25.04
N THR A 101 3.05 -7.41 24.20
CA THR A 101 3.26 -7.58 22.76
C THR A 101 3.88 -6.34 22.15
N SER A 102 4.58 -6.50 21.03
CA SER A 102 5.05 -5.40 20.20
C SER A 102 4.00 -5.07 19.14
N LEU A 103 3.71 -3.78 18.97
CA LEU A 103 2.85 -3.29 17.91
C LEU A 103 3.64 -3.16 16.60
N PRO A 104 2.96 -3.27 15.44
CA PRO A 104 3.58 -2.97 14.16
C PRO A 104 4.00 -1.50 14.06
N ALA A 105 4.80 -1.16 13.05
CA ALA A 105 5.16 0.22 12.76
C ALA A 105 3.89 1.05 12.52
N LEU A 106 3.73 2.13 13.28
CA LEU A 106 2.55 2.99 13.24
C LEU A 106 2.85 4.26 12.47
N THR A 107 1.91 4.71 11.64
CA THR A 107 2.09 5.91 10.84
C THR A 107 1.97 7.15 11.73
N PRO A 108 2.95 8.07 11.72
CA PRO A 108 2.86 9.33 12.47
C PRO A 108 1.68 10.17 11.98
N GLY A 109 0.98 10.84 12.90
CA GLY A 109 -0.19 11.68 12.58
C GLY A 109 -1.46 10.92 12.21
N GLN A 110 -1.42 9.58 12.09
CA GLN A 110 -2.60 8.78 11.85
C GLN A 110 -3.30 8.48 13.19
N PRO A 111 -4.57 8.92 13.39
CA PRO A 111 -5.35 8.51 14.56
C PRO A 111 -5.86 7.08 14.41
N TYR A 112 -5.76 6.34 15.52
CA TYR A 112 -6.21 4.97 15.69
C TYR A 112 -7.17 4.89 16.89
N ASP A 113 -8.24 4.11 16.72
CA ASP A 113 -9.10 3.66 17.80
C ASP A 113 -8.59 2.27 18.24
N VAL A 114 -8.04 2.16 19.45
CA VAL A 114 -7.45 0.93 19.98
C VAL A 114 -8.50 0.16 20.76
N LEU A 115 -8.79 -1.05 20.29
CA LEU A 115 -9.83 -1.94 20.78
C LEU A 115 -9.20 -3.25 21.24
N LEU A 116 -9.66 -3.78 22.37
CA LEU A 116 -9.32 -5.11 22.84
C LEU A 116 -10.50 -6.04 22.62
N SER A 117 -10.33 -7.06 21.80
CA SER A 117 -11.33 -8.11 21.60
C SER A 117 -10.92 -9.36 22.36
N LEU A 118 -11.75 -9.72 23.33
CA LEU A 118 -11.58 -10.87 24.21
C LEU A 118 -12.62 -11.93 23.84
N GLN A 119 -12.20 -13.18 23.70
CA GLN A 119 -13.07 -14.34 23.61
C GLN A 119 -13.00 -15.08 24.95
N VAL A 120 -14.10 -15.01 25.68
CA VAL A 120 -14.20 -15.51 27.05
C VAL A 120 -15.15 -16.71 27.04
N PRO A 121 -14.73 -17.89 27.53
CA PRO A 121 -15.65 -19.02 27.68
C PRO A 121 -16.68 -18.74 28.76
N LEU A 122 -17.92 -19.17 28.52
CA LEU A 122 -19.05 -19.01 29.45
C LEU A 122 -19.02 -20.08 30.54
N THR A 123 -17.96 -20.09 31.34
CA THR A 123 -17.83 -20.96 32.52
C THR A 123 -18.50 -20.31 33.75
N PRO A 124 -18.98 -21.11 34.71
CA PRO A 124 -19.56 -20.57 35.95
C PRO A 124 -18.57 -19.69 36.73
N GLU A 125 -17.26 -19.98 36.64
CA GLU A 125 -16.20 -19.18 37.26
C GLU A 125 -16.09 -17.78 36.62
N ASN A 126 -16.07 -17.71 35.29
CA ASN A 126 -16.03 -16.43 34.57
C ASN A 126 -17.31 -15.61 34.78
N LEU A 127 -18.46 -16.27 34.88
CA LEU A 127 -19.74 -15.60 35.19
C LEU A 127 -19.76 -15.08 36.63
N ALA A 128 -19.20 -15.83 37.58
CA ALA A 128 -19.11 -15.41 38.98
C ALA A 128 -18.16 -14.22 39.19
N LEU A 129 -17.20 -13.98 38.28
CA LEU A 129 -16.30 -12.83 38.33
C LEU A 129 -17.06 -11.50 38.29
N GLY A 130 -18.17 -11.45 37.54
CA GLY A 130 -18.98 -10.25 37.34
C GLY A 130 -18.22 -9.15 36.61
N ASN A 131 -18.11 -7.99 37.26
CA ASN A 131 -17.38 -6.85 36.71
C ASN A 131 -15.87 -7.06 36.84
N PHE A 132 -15.15 -6.78 35.76
CA PHE A 132 -13.69 -6.80 35.71
C PHE A 132 -13.15 -5.54 35.03
N MET A 133 -11.87 -5.27 35.22
CA MET A 133 -11.19 -4.14 34.60
C MET A 133 -10.26 -4.64 33.51
N THR A 134 -10.15 -3.87 32.44
CA THR A 134 -9.05 -3.98 31.47
C THR A 134 -8.14 -2.77 31.63
N LYS A 135 -6.84 -3.02 31.56
CA LYS A 135 -5.80 -2.01 31.65
C LYS A 135 -4.89 -2.15 30.45
N LEU A 136 -4.65 -1.05 29.75
CA LEU A 136 -3.69 -0.93 28.66
C LEU A 136 -2.64 0.10 29.05
N ILE A 137 -1.37 -0.27 28.91
CA ILE A 137 -0.25 0.65 28.94
C ILE A 137 0.48 0.50 27.60
N LEU A 138 0.60 1.60 26.86
CA LEU A 138 1.44 1.69 25.67
C LEU A 138 2.75 2.35 26.06
N THR A 139 3.86 1.71 25.69
CA THR A 139 5.21 2.23 25.89
C THR A 139 5.93 2.41 24.56
N ASP A 140 6.76 3.44 24.50
CA ASP A 140 7.67 3.70 23.37
C ASP A 140 8.85 2.71 23.38
N ALA A 141 9.66 2.69 22.33
CA ALA A 141 10.90 1.92 22.25
C ALA A 141 11.92 2.31 23.34
N LYS A 142 11.78 3.53 23.91
CA LYS A 142 12.56 4.02 25.05
C LYS A 142 11.97 3.62 26.40
N ASN A 143 10.97 2.73 26.42
CA ASN A 143 10.20 2.33 27.61
C ASN A 143 9.49 3.49 28.34
N SER A 144 9.28 4.63 27.68
CA SER A 144 8.44 5.71 28.22
C SER A 144 6.97 5.39 28.00
N THR A 145 6.12 5.63 29.00
CA THR A 145 4.68 5.41 28.88
C THR A 145 4.05 6.50 28.02
N VAL A 146 3.53 6.09 26.86
CA VAL A 146 2.93 6.97 25.85
C VAL A 146 1.42 7.07 26.04
N ALA A 147 0.76 6.00 26.43
CA ALA A 147 -0.66 6.05 26.76
C ALA A 147 -1.00 5.07 27.87
N THR A 148 -1.98 5.42 28.70
CA THR A 148 -2.57 4.48 29.67
C THR A 148 -4.09 4.60 29.63
N ALA A 149 -4.78 3.46 29.57
CA ALA A 149 -6.24 3.39 29.60
C ALA A 149 -6.71 2.29 30.53
N ASN A 150 -7.78 2.57 31.27
CA ASN A 150 -8.45 1.60 32.14
C ASN A 150 -9.95 1.61 31.83
N ARG A 151 -10.55 0.44 31.57
CA ARG A 151 -11.98 0.32 31.23
C ARG A 151 -12.65 -0.78 32.05
N PRO A 152 -13.76 -0.49 32.74
CA PRO A 152 -14.60 -1.52 33.36
C PRO A 152 -15.38 -2.27 32.29
N GLN A 153 -15.57 -3.56 32.48
CA GLN A 153 -16.35 -4.45 31.64
C GLN A 153 -17.09 -5.45 32.51
N SER A 154 -18.20 -5.99 31.99
CA SER A 154 -18.93 -7.08 32.61
C SER A 154 -19.16 -8.16 31.58
N LEU A 155 -19.00 -9.41 31.99
CA LEU A 155 -19.52 -10.53 31.22
C LEU A 155 -21.04 -10.57 31.43
N VAL A 156 -21.82 -10.44 30.37
CA VAL A 156 -23.30 -10.43 30.46
C VAL A 156 -23.83 -11.55 29.60
N LEU A 157 -24.51 -12.50 30.22
CA LEU A 157 -25.10 -13.62 29.50
C LEU A 157 -26.14 -13.08 28.51
N ARG A 158 -25.80 -13.09 27.23
CA ARG A 158 -26.73 -12.70 26.18
C ARG A 158 -27.70 -13.85 25.93
N GLU A 159 -28.88 -13.76 26.53
CA GLU A 159 -29.96 -14.72 26.25
C GLU A 159 -30.37 -14.62 24.78
N ARG A 160 -29.95 -15.62 23.99
CA ARG A 160 -30.44 -15.75 22.62
C ARG A 160 -31.85 -16.33 22.69
N SER A 161 -32.85 -15.45 22.65
CA SER A 161 -34.24 -15.86 22.50
C SER A 161 -34.42 -16.55 21.15
N SER A 162 -34.32 -17.88 21.17
CA SER A 162 -34.70 -18.73 20.06
C SER A 162 -36.12 -19.21 20.29
N TRP A 163 -37.01 -18.85 19.38
CA TRP A 163 -38.40 -19.31 19.34
C TRP A 163 -38.52 -20.83 19.12
N ILE A 164 -37.42 -21.48 18.70
CA ILE A 164 -37.34 -22.92 18.52
C ILE A 164 -36.47 -23.54 19.63
N PRO A 165 -37.04 -24.38 20.52
CA PRO A 165 -36.32 -24.94 21.68
C PRO A 165 -35.23 -25.95 21.30
N PHE A 166 -35.39 -26.67 20.19
CA PHE A 166 -34.43 -27.69 19.75
C PHE A 166 -33.23 -27.13 18.96
N LEU A 167 -33.27 -25.86 18.55
CA LEU A 167 -32.13 -25.16 17.93
C LEU A 167 -31.36 -24.28 18.92
N LYS A 168 -31.64 -24.38 20.22
CA LYS A 168 -30.89 -23.70 21.29
C LYS A 168 -29.48 -24.28 21.39
N HIS A 169 -28.58 -23.77 20.55
CA HIS A 169 -27.14 -23.92 20.77
C HIS A 169 -26.72 -22.85 21.76
N SER A 170 -26.35 -23.27 22.96
CA SER A 170 -25.71 -22.38 23.94
C SER A 170 -24.35 -21.98 23.39
N PRO A 171 -24.07 -20.68 23.20
CA PRO A 171 -22.72 -20.26 22.86
C PRO A 171 -21.78 -20.70 23.98
N GLN A 172 -20.64 -21.29 23.63
CA GLN A 172 -19.63 -21.68 24.62
C GLN A 172 -18.65 -20.53 24.92
N THR A 173 -18.58 -19.55 24.01
CA THR A 173 -17.69 -18.39 24.11
C THR A 173 -18.46 -17.11 23.79
N GLU A 174 -18.13 -16.05 24.52
CA GLU A 174 -18.63 -14.71 24.31
C GLU A 174 -17.48 -13.80 23.85
N THR A 175 -17.74 -12.97 22.83
CA THR A 175 -16.76 -12.00 22.35
C THR A 175 -17.06 -10.63 22.93
N ILE A 176 -16.18 -10.14 23.80
CA ILE A 176 -16.25 -8.81 24.42
C ILE A 176 -15.32 -7.88 23.65
N VAL A 177 -15.81 -6.72 23.24
CA VAL A 177 -15.01 -5.70 22.56
C VAL A 177 -14.92 -4.47 23.46
N VAL A 178 -13.70 -4.11 23.84
CA VAL A 178 -13.42 -3.07 24.82
C VAL A 178 -12.70 -1.90 24.15
N PRO A 179 -13.31 -0.72 24.02
CA PRO A 179 -12.65 0.47 23.48
C PRO A 179 -11.70 1.07 24.51
N LEU A 180 -10.41 0.86 24.31
CA LEU A 180 -9.36 1.28 25.25
C LEU A 180 -8.94 2.72 24.99
N LEU A 181 -8.58 3.06 23.75
CA LEU A 181 -8.15 4.40 23.35
C LEU A 181 -8.94 4.85 22.13
N ASP A 182 -9.41 6.09 22.16
CA ASP A 182 -10.10 6.72 21.04
C ASP A 182 -9.22 7.83 20.45
N HIS A 183 -9.15 7.90 19.12
CA HIS A 183 -8.41 8.93 18.37
C HIS A 183 -6.92 9.07 18.75
N TRP A 184 -6.29 8.01 19.24
CA TRP A 184 -4.89 8.08 19.67
C TRP A 184 -3.95 8.06 18.47
N SER A 185 -2.92 8.90 18.48
CA SER A 185 -1.86 8.86 17.45
C SER A 185 -0.48 8.92 18.09
N PRO A 186 0.55 8.26 17.51
CA PRO A 186 1.92 8.30 18.02
C PRO A 186 2.49 9.70 18.20
N SER A 187 2.07 10.64 17.35
CA SER A 187 2.52 12.04 17.35
C SER A 187 1.60 12.99 18.10
N SER A 188 0.57 12.49 18.80
CA SER A 188 -0.36 13.34 19.54
C SER A 188 0.37 14.17 20.60
N GLN A 189 -0.08 15.41 20.78
CA GLN A 189 0.47 16.29 21.80
C GLN A 189 0.20 15.68 23.20
N PRO A 190 1.17 15.80 24.12
CA PRO A 190 0.98 15.34 25.48
C PRO A 190 -0.19 16.11 26.11
N GLY A 191 -1.12 15.39 26.71
CA GLY A 191 -2.33 15.96 27.27
C GLY A 191 -3.24 14.89 27.86
N ASN A 192 -4.15 15.31 28.73
CA ASN A 192 -5.29 14.48 29.10
C ASN A 192 -6.24 14.49 27.91
N LEU A 193 -6.55 13.35 27.30
CA LEU A 193 -7.72 13.26 26.42
C LEU A 193 -8.94 13.49 27.32
N LEU A 194 -9.41 14.75 27.32
CA LEU A 194 -10.10 15.44 28.42
C LEU A 194 -11.39 14.78 28.97
N ASN A 195 -11.90 13.72 28.36
CA ASN A 195 -13.19 13.13 28.73
C ASN A 195 -13.15 11.64 29.11
N HIS A 196 -11.98 10.99 29.10
CA HIS A 196 -11.92 9.52 29.17
C HIS A 196 -10.93 8.91 30.17
N GLY A 197 -10.25 9.71 31.00
CA GLY A 197 -9.29 9.21 31.99
C GLY A 197 -8.05 8.55 31.37
N VAL A 198 -7.68 9.00 30.16
CA VAL A 198 -6.55 8.51 29.39
C VAL A 198 -5.43 9.55 29.43
N ALA A 199 -4.30 9.17 30.02
CA ALA A 199 -3.08 9.98 30.00
C ALA A 199 -2.29 9.67 28.72
N VAL A 200 -1.98 10.69 27.92
CA VAL A 200 -1.17 10.56 26.70
C VAL A 200 0.10 11.41 26.82
N ALA A 201 1.25 10.80 26.59
CA ALA A 201 2.54 11.45 26.45
C ALA A 201 3.01 11.39 25.00
N ARG A 202 3.96 12.26 24.62
CA ARG A 202 4.50 12.30 23.25
C ARG A 202 5.34 11.06 22.99
N GLY A 203 4.97 10.26 21.99
CA GLY A 203 5.83 9.20 21.46
C GLY A 203 7.00 9.82 20.70
N THR A 204 8.23 9.42 21.02
CA THR A 204 9.44 9.93 20.35
C THR A 204 9.91 9.02 19.23
N SER A 205 9.44 7.77 19.18
CA SER A 205 9.74 6.85 18.10
C SER A 205 8.52 6.58 17.21
N HIS A 206 8.80 6.20 15.97
CA HIS A 206 7.80 5.73 15.00
C HIS A 206 7.78 4.21 14.88
N MET A 207 8.65 3.51 15.62
CA MET A 207 8.90 2.09 15.51
C MET A 207 9.15 1.49 16.90
N GLY A 208 8.56 0.32 17.17
CA GLY A 208 8.82 -0.39 18.42
C GLY A 208 7.94 0.05 19.60
N PHE A 209 6.65 0.30 19.35
CA PHE A 209 5.70 0.44 20.44
C PHE A 209 5.43 -0.92 21.09
N HIS A 210 5.37 -0.94 22.42
CA HIS A 210 5.00 -2.12 23.18
C HIS A 210 3.68 -1.88 23.91
N ALA A 211 2.82 -2.88 23.93
CA ALA A 211 1.56 -2.87 24.65
C ALA A 211 1.62 -3.87 25.80
N PHE A 212 1.32 -3.38 26.99
CA PHE A 212 1.02 -4.19 28.16
C PHE A 212 -0.48 -4.15 28.40
N VAL A 213 -1.12 -5.31 28.37
CA VAL A 213 -2.56 -5.45 28.61
C VAL A 213 -2.76 -6.33 29.83
N ALA A 214 -3.55 -5.89 30.80
CA ALA A 214 -3.98 -6.70 31.92
C ALA A 214 -5.50 -6.73 31.98
N VAL A 215 -6.07 -7.89 32.29
CA VAL A 215 -7.53 -8.12 32.32
C VAL A 215 -7.88 -8.88 33.59
N GLY A 216 -8.81 -8.35 34.38
CA GLY A 216 -9.28 -9.00 35.59
C GLY A 216 -9.62 -8.01 36.68
N ARG A 217 -9.78 -8.50 37.91
CA ARG A 217 -10.00 -7.66 39.08
C ARG A 217 -8.67 -7.39 39.79
N PRO A 218 -8.26 -6.12 39.94
CA PRO A 218 -7.01 -5.77 40.63
C PRO A 218 -7.15 -5.78 42.17
N ASP A 219 -8.29 -6.19 42.71
CA ASP A 219 -8.55 -6.21 44.14
C ASP A 219 -7.67 -7.22 44.87
N ALA A 220 -7.50 -7.08 46.19
CA ALA A 220 -6.63 -7.96 46.98
C ALA A 220 -7.26 -9.32 47.33
N TRP A 221 -8.43 -9.66 46.77
CA TRP A 221 -9.15 -10.87 47.13
C TRP A 221 -8.50 -12.10 46.48
N LYS A 222 -8.36 -13.19 47.24
CA LYS A 222 -7.72 -14.43 46.77
C LYS A 222 -8.69 -15.37 46.05
N SER A 223 -9.97 -15.32 46.39
CA SER A 223 -11.02 -16.13 45.78
C SER A 223 -12.31 -15.33 45.72
N ILE A 224 -13.19 -15.77 44.82
CA ILE A 224 -14.53 -15.21 44.69
C ILE A 224 -15.48 -16.19 45.36
N GLY A 225 -16.25 -15.72 46.33
CA GLY A 225 -17.30 -16.51 46.97
C GLY A 225 -16.83 -17.87 47.49
N SER A 226 -17.39 -18.95 46.93
CA SER A 226 -17.23 -20.34 47.37
C SER A 226 -15.94 -21.03 46.88
N GLY A 227 -14.89 -20.26 46.57
CA GLY A 227 -13.60 -20.80 46.15
C GLY A 227 -13.32 -20.73 44.64
N GLN A 228 -14.14 -20.02 43.86
CA GLN A 228 -13.87 -19.80 42.44
C GLN A 228 -12.59 -18.97 42.25
N GLY A 229 -11.87 -19.27 41.17
CA GLY A 229 -10.68 -18.55 40.75
C GLY A 229 -10.97 -17.06 40.56
N LYS A 230 -10.02 -16.22 40.98
CA LYS A 230 -10.09 -14.76 40.84
C LYS A 230 -9.84 -14.29 39.40
N GLU A 231 -9.23 -15.15 38.59
CA GLU A 231 -8.72 -14.80 37.27
C GLU A 231 -9.78 -15.05 36.19
N LEU A 232 -9.90 -14.10 35.25
CA LEU A 232 -10.75 -14.30 34.08
C LEU A 232 -10.07 -15.30 33.14
N SER A 233 -10.70 -16.44 32.90
CA SER A 233 -10.24 -17.37 31.87
C SER A 233 -10.56 -16.77 30.50
N ILE A 234 -9.54 -16.58 29.67
CA ILE A 234 -9.66 -16.00 28.33
C ILE A 234 -9.16 -17.03 27.32
N ALA A 235 -10.03 -17.41 26.39
CA ALA A 235 -9.69 -18.35 25.32
C ALA A 235 -8.82 -17.69 24.23
N ARG A 236 -9.14 -16.43 23.89
CA ARG A 236 -8.37 -15.67 22.90
C ARG A 236 -8.44 -14.17 23.20
N ALA A 237 -7.33 -13.47 23.05
CA ALA A 237 -7.29 -12.02 23.15
C ALA A 237 -6.61 -11.43 21.91
N THR A 238 -7.18 -10.37 21.36
CA THR A 238 -6.61 -9.66 20.21
C THR A 238 -6.69 -8.16 20.45
N LEU A 239 -5.57 -7.48 20.25
CA LEU A 239 -5.48 -6.03 20.28
C LEU A 239 -5.56 -5.50 18.85
N GLN A 240 -6.49 -4.59 18.61
CA GLN A 240 -6.77 -4.07 17.28
C GLN A 240 -6.63 -2.55 17.29
N GLY A 241 -5.98 -1.99 16.27
CA GLY A 241 -5.97 -0.55 16.02
C GLY A 241 -6.72 -0.25 14.75
N HIS A 242 -7.91 0.32 14.88
CA HIS A 242 -8.74 0.72 13.73
C HIS A 242 -8.34 2.11 13.29
N VAL A 243 -8.03 2.27 12.01
CA VAL A 243 -7.63 3.57 11.45
C VAL A 243 -8.86 4.46 11.34
N LYS A 244 -8.80 5.65 11.94
CA LYS A 244 -9.87 6.64 11.82
C LYS A 244 -9.56 7.67 10.75
N LEU A 245 -9.97 7.37 9.53
CA LEU A 245 -9.80 8.27 8.39
C LEU A 245 -10.97 9.26 8.34
N HIS A 246 -10.67 10.55 8.27
CA HIS A 246 -11.66 11.61 8.12
C HIS A 246 -11.70 12.11 6.66
N GLY A 247 -12.83 12.69 6.26
CA GLY A 247 -13.02 13.28 4.94
C GLY A 247 -12.99 12.27 3.78
N ILE A 248 -12.44 12.69 2.64
CA ILE A 248 -12.38 11.91 1.40
C ILE A 248 -11.62 10.59 1.58
N ARG A 249 -10.58 10.57 2.42
CA ARG A 249 -9.83 9.35 2.75
C ARG A 249 -10.71 8.31 3.46
N GLY A 250 -11.59 8.75 4.35
CA GLY A 250 -12.53 7.86 5.05
C GLY A 250 -13.57 7.26 4.10
N PHE A 251 -14.08 8.07 3.17
CA PHE A 251 -15.00 7.59 2.13
C PHE A 251 -14.35 6.49 1.27
N PHE A 252 -13.13 6.73 0.80
CA PHE A 252 -12.41 5.75 -0.02
C PHE A 252 -12.00 4.49 0.75
N ALA A 253 -11.67 4.60 2.03
CA ALA A 253 -11.39 3.44 2.86
C ALA A 253 -12.61 2.54 3.08
N ARG A 254 -13.81 3.13 3.16
CA ARG A 254 -15.07 2.39 3.23
C ARG A 254 -15.44 1.75 1.89
N HIS A 255 -15.14 2.41 0.77
CA HIS A 255 -15.53 1.99 -0.58
C HIS A 255 -14.32 1.63 -1.46
N LYS A 256 -13.48 0.69 -1.01
CA LYS A 256 -12.26 0.26 -1.73
C LYS A 256 -12.54 -0.19 -3.17
N HIS A 257 -13.66 -0.90 -3.40
CA HIS A 257 -14.05 -1.34 -4.74
C HIS A 257 -14.39 -0.18 -5.67
N LEU A 258 -15.04 0.88 -5.16
CA LEU A 258 -15.34 2.07 -5.94
C LEU A 258 -14.05 2.82 -6.29
N LEU A 259 -13.12 2.98 -5.33
CA LEU A 259 -11.83 3.59 -5.62
C LEU A 259 -11.05 2.79 -6.66
N PHE A 260 -11.05 1.46 -6.56
CA PHE A 260 -10.42 0.57 -7.53
C PHE A 260 -10.98 0.79 -8.95
N THR A 261 -12.30 0.74 -9.11
CA THR A 261 -12.94 0.91 -10.42
C THR A 261 -12.72 2.31 -10.97
N LEU A 262 -12.88 3.34 -10.15
CA LEU A 262 -12.67 4.73 -10.55
C LEU A 262 -11.23 4.96 -11.03
N THR A 263 -10.23 4.51 -10.25
CA THR A 263 -8.81 4.68 -10.59
C THR A 263 -8.46 3.93 -11.88
N THR A 264 -8.96 2.70 -12.03
CA THR A 264 -8.73 1.88 -13.24
C THR A 264 -9.39 2.52 -14.47
N VAL A 265 -10.59 3.08 -14.36
CA VAL A 265 -11.24 3.74 -15.50
C VAL A 265 -10.48 5.01 -15.88
N VAL A 266 -10.13 5.87 -14.90
CA VAL A 266 -9.41 7.12 -15.15
C VAL A 266 -8.04 6.86 -15.78
N PHE A 267 -7.28 5.91 -15.24
CA PHE A 267 -5.95 5.59 -15.76
C PHE A 267 -6.03 4.97 -17.16
N PHE A 268 -7.01 4.10 -17.42
CA PHE A 268 -7.22 3.50 -18.74
C PHE A 268 -7.62 4.53 -19.80
N VAL A 269 -8.52 5.45 -19.46
CA VAL A 269 -8.94 6.53 -20.38
C VAL A 269 -7.77 7.47 -20.65
N ALA A 270 -7.03 7.88 -19.62
CA ALA A 270 -5.86 8.74 -19.77
C ALA A 270 -4.77 8.07 -20.63
N SER A 271 -4.47 6.79 -20.37
CA SER A 271 -3.45 6.05 -21.11
C SER A 271 -3.85 5.79 -22.56
N THR A 272 -5.12 5.46 -22.82
CA THR A 272 -5.64 5.26 -24.18
C THR A 272 -5.69 6.58 -24.94
N GLY A 273 -6.08 7.68 -24.29
CA GLY A 273 -6.05 9.02 -24.86
C GLY A 273 -4.63 9.45 -25.24
N ALA A 274 -3.66 9.23 -24.35
CA ALA A 274 -2.25 9.51 -24.64
C ALA A 274 -1.72 8.66 -25.81
N ALA A 275 -2.05 7.36 -25.85
CA ALA A 275 -1.67 6.47 -26.95
C ALA A 275 -2.30 6.90 -28.28
N LEU A 276 -3.56 7.35 -28.27
CA LEU A 276 -4.24 7.86 -29.46
C LEU A 276 -3.61 9.15 -29.97
N ILE A 277 -3.30 10.10 -29.08
CA ILE A 277 -2.62 11.35 -29.44
C ILE A 277 -1.24 11.04 -30.03
N PHE A 278 -0.48 10.16 -29.38
CA PHE A 278 0.84 9.73 -29.87
C PHE A 278 0.75 9.10 -31.26
N TYR A 279 -0.25 8.24 -31.48
CA TYR A 279 -0.51 7.64 -32.78
C TYR A 279 -0.85 8.68 -33.86
N LEU A 280 -1.73 9.65 -33.55
CA LEU A 280 -2.11 10.71 -34.48
C LEU A 280 -0.94 11.64 -34.85
N VAL A 281 0.00 11.88 -33.93
CA VAL A 281 1.20 12.68 -34.19
C VAL A 281 2.23 11.92 -35.02
N LEU A 282 2.38 10.61 -34.83
CA LEU A 282 3.35 9.79 -35.59
C LEU A 282 2.83 9.35 -36.96
N ALA A 283 1.52 9.19 -37.14
CA ALA A 283 0.93 8.67 -38.38
C ALA A 283 1.31 9.48 -39.65
N PRO A 284 1.32 10.82 -39.65
CA PRO A 284 1.75 11.61 -40.81
C PRO A 284 3.22 11.36 -41.19
N SER A 285 4.10 11.22 -40.19
CA SER A 285 5.55 11.02 -40.40
C SER A 285 5.88 9.67 -41.04
N LEU A 286 5.01 8.67 -40.88
CA LEU A 286 5.17 7.35 -41.48
C LEU A 286 4.60 7.24 -42.91
N SER A 287 3.75 8.20 -43.33
CA SER A 287 3.11 8.20 -44.65
C SER A 287 3.94 8.92 -45.73
N GLU A 288 4.92 9.73 -45.35
CA GLU A 288 5.65 10.62 -46.27
C GLU A 288 6.82 9.93 -47.02
N GLY A 289 7.10 8.65 -46.71
CA GLY A 289 8.25 7.90 -47.25
C GLY A 289 8.06 7.13 -48.56
N ASP A 290 6.86 7.11 -49.17
CA ASP A 290 6.56 6.21 -50.32
C ASP A 290 6.31 6.93 -51.66
N ASN A 291 6.45 8.26 -51.72
CA ASN A 291 6.14 9.05 -52.93
C ASN A 291 7.35 9.51 -53.77
N THR A 292 8.58 9.09 -53.48
CA THR A 292 9.78 9.47 -54.27
C THR A 292 10.26 8.37 -55.22
N GLY A 293 9.34 7.59 -55.79
CA GLY A 293 9.68 6.33 -56.47
C GLY A 293 9.12 6.13 -57.88
N VAL A 294 8.62 7.15 -58.61
CA VAL A 294 8.32 7.00 -60.05
C VAL A 294 8.49 8.33 -60.79
N ASP A 295 9.67 8.54 -61.38
CA ASP A 295 9.76 9.06 -62.74
C ASP A 295 11.15 8.81 -63.33
N THR A 296 11.34 7.62 -63.91
CA THR A 296 12.34 7.44 -64.97
C THR A 296 11.81 6.40 -65.95
N LYS A 297 11.07 6.87 -66.95
CA LYS A 297 10.85 6.13 -68.21
C LYS A 297 12.20 6.02 -68.94
N PRO A 298 12.70 4.82 -69.29
CA PRO A 298 13.70 4.72 -70.35
C PRO A 298 12.97 4.82 -71.70
N LEU A 299 13.03 6.00 -72.32
CA LEU A 299 12.73 6.15 -73.73
C LEU A 299 13.86 5.50 -74.52
N ILE A 300 13.58 4.32 -75.08
CA ILE A 300 14.39 3.72 -76.13
C ILE A 300 14.21 4.60 -77.37
N GLN A 301 15.20 5.43 -77.67
CA GLN A 301 15.29 6.15 -78.94
C GLN A 301 16.73 6.17 -79.46
N GLU A 302 16.88 5.45 -80.57
CA GLU A 302 17.85 5.51 -81.66
C GLU A 302 19.32 5.86 -81.40
N GLN A 303 20.11 4.84 -81.73
CA GLN A 303 21.54 4.78 -81.87
C GLN A 303 21.97 5.53 -83.15
N GLY A 304 22.24 6.84 -83.02
CA GLY A 304 22.91 7.65 -84.02
C GLY A 304 24.42 7.68 -83.80
N THR A 305 25.15 7.00 -84.67
CA THR A 305 26.62 7.00 -84.72
C THR A 305 27.14 8.28 -85.37
N GLN A 306 28.27 8.78 -84.84
CA GLN A 306 29.36 9.48 -85.54
C GLN A 306 29.47 11.03 -85.55
N THR A 307 30.65 11.43 -85.06
CA THR A 307 31.56 12.54 -85.45
C THR A 307 31.51 13.90 -84.71
N THR A 308 32.50 14.01 -83.81
CA THR A 308 33.34 15.15 -83.36
C THR A 308 33.72 16.18 -84.44
N PRO A 309 34.48 17.26 -84.14
CA PRO A 309 34.59 18.13 -82.94
C PRO A 309 34.61 19.64 -83.33
N ARG A 310 34.82 20.58 -82.39
CA ARG A 310 35.82 21.70 -82.46
C ARG A 310 35.44 22.98 -81.68
N MET A 311 36.34 23.34 -80.73
CA MET A 311 36.66 24.69 -80.16
C MET A 311 35.51 25.46 -79.47
N ARG A 312 35.68 26.30 -78.43
CA ARG A 312 36.80 27.17 -78.03
C ARG A 312 36.52 27.68 -76.59
N PHE A 313 37.54 27.65 -75.75
CA PHE A 313 37.92 28.62 -74.70
C PHE A 313 36.88 29.64 -74.20
N LYS A 314 36.67 29.69 -72.86
CA LYS A 314 36.98 30.88 -72.07
C LYS A 314 37.06 30.56 -70.56
N ASP A 315 38.24 30.85 -70.01
CA ASP A 315 38.54 30.96 -68.58
C ASP A 315 37.78 32.12 -67.93
N TYR A 316 37.43 31.97 -66.66
CA TYR A 316 37.66 33.00 -65.62
C TYR A 316 37.74 32.33 -64.25
N ASP A 317 38.90 32.47 -63.63
CA ASP A 317 39.17 32.29 -62.21
C ASP A 317 38.32 33.25 -61.36
N THR A 318 37.87 32.81 -60.18
CA THR A 318 37.90 33.59 -58.92
C THR A 318 37.58 32.65 -57.75
N GLU A 319 38.62 32.29 -57.03
CA GLU A 319 38.64 31.75 -55.66
C GLU A 319 38.64 32.94 -54.65
N PRO A 320 38.58 32.81 -53.30
CA PRO A 320 38.38 31.62 -52.46
C PRO A 320 37.46 31.94 -51.21
N PRO A 321 37.70 31.48 -49.96
CA PRO A 321 36.65 30.91 -49.10
C PRO A 321 36.32 31.85 -47.92
N SER A 322 35.29 31.52 -47.13
CA SER A 322 35.19 32.10 -45.78
C SER A 322 34.45 31.16 -44.85
N THR A 323 35.25 30.49 -44.02
CA THR A 323 34.90 30.07 -42.66
C THR A 323 34.54 31.29 -41.80
N SER A 324 33.52 31.16 -40.95
CA SER A 324 33.48 31.91 -39.69
C SER A 324 32.64 31.16 -38.66
N GLU A 325 33.35 30.68 -37.66
CA GLU A 325 32.88 30.33 -36.33
C GLU A 325 32.17 31.51 -35.65
N THR A 326 31.19 31.19 -34.81
CA THR A 326 30.79 31.91 -33.59
C THR A 326 30.02 30.86 -32.78
N GLU A 327 30.52 30.22 -31.73
CA GLU A 327 31.05 30.74 -30.46
C GLU A 327 30.08 31.73 -29.78
N TYR A 328 29.26 31.20 -28.87
CA TYR A 328 28.75 31.94 -27.71
C TYR A 328 28.70 31.01 -26.49
N SER A 329 29.78 31.05 -25.74
CA SER A 329 29.88 30.87 -24.29
C SER A 329 29.16 32.02 -23.56
N TRP A 330 28.57 31.77 -22.39
CA TRP A 330 28.68 32.54 -21.12
C TRP A 330 27.74 31.86 -20.08
N THR A 331 28.27 31.05 -19.15
CA THR A 331 28.66 31.37 -17.74
C THR A 331 27.49 31.60 -16.78
N SER A 332 27.30 30.77 -15.74
CA SER A 332 27.94 30.79 -14.41
C SER A 332 27.18 31.60 -13.37
N GLY A 333 27.08 31.07 -12.15
CA GLY A 333 27.03 31.90 -10.95
C GLY A 333 25.94 31.53 -9.95
N GLY A 334 26.32 30.81 -8.90
CA GLY A 334 25.62 30.89 -7.62
C GLY A 334 25.84 29.72 -6.66
N PRO A 335 26.87 29.78 -5.80
CA PRO A 335 26.81 29.17 -4.48
C PRO A 335 27.02 30.24 -3.41
N GLY A 336 26.08 30.33 -2.47
CA GLY A 336 26.16 31.14 -1.26
C GLY A 336 24.93 30.83 -0.40
N SER A 337 24.97 30.83 0.93
CA SER A 337 26.06 31.05 1.87
C SER A 337 25.63 30.42 3.21
N ARG A 338 26.64 29.99 3.95
CA ARG A 338 26.65 29.57 5.34
C ARG A 338 26.09 30.67 6.26
N ILE A 339 25.18 30.34 7.17
CA ILE A 339 25.00 31.08 8.43
C ILE A 339 25.12 30.09 9.58
N LYS A 340 26.17 30.30 10.36
CA LYS A 340 26.43 29.77 11.69
C LYS A 340 25.90 30.82 12.66
N VAL A 341 25.00 30.47 13.57
CA VAL A 341 24.79 31.22 14.80
C VAL A 341 24.88 30.23 15.96
N GLU A 342 25.81 30.57 16.82
CA GLU A 342 26.23 29.97 18.07
C GLU A 342 25.78 30.97 19.14
N SER A 343 25.10 30.49 20.17
CA SER A 343 24.86 31.24 21.40
C SER A 343 24.60 30.24 22.51
N ASP A 344 25.67 29.99 23.27
CA ASP A 344 25.66 29.56 24.67
C ASP A 344 25.05 30.68 25.52
N GLU A 345 24.25 30.33 26.55
CA GLU A 345 24.20 31.00 27.87
C GLU A 345 23.57 30.03 28.90
N ASP A 346 24.45 29.43 29.70
CA ASP A 346 24.52 29.43 31.17
C ASP A 346 23.28 29.41 32.10
N GLU A 347 23.43 28.53 33.10
CA GLU A 347 23.16 28.69 34.55
C GLU A 347 21.82 29.28 35.04
N THR A 348 21.09 28.52 35.87
CA THR A 348 21.05 28.75 37.34
C THR A 348 20.12 27.78 38.08
N SER A 349 20.63 27.37 39.24
CA SER A 349 20.02 26.66 40.35
C SER A 349 18.99 27.47 41.15
N THR A 350 17.94 26.80 41.64
CA THR A 350 17.14 27.00 42.88
C THR A 350 15.87 26.16 42.68
N GLU A 351 15.37 25.27 43.56
CA GLU A 351 15.43 25.08 45.01
C GLU A 351 15.13 23.60 45.31
#